data_AF-A0A927MK84-F1
#
_entry.id   AF-A0A927MK84-F1
#
_cell.length_a   1.000
_cell.length_b   1.000
_cell.length_c   1.000
_cell.angle_alpha   90.00
_cell.angle_beta   90.00
_cell.angle_gamma   90.00
#
_symmetry.space_group_name_H-M   'P 1'
#
loop_
_entity.id
_entity.type
_entity.pdbx_description
1 polymer ?
#
loop_
_entity_poly.entity_id
_entity_poly.type
_entity_poly.pdbx_seq_one_letter_code
_entity_poly.pdbx_strand_id
1 'polypeptide(L)'
;MENDTKTCSSKHVAKRLSIQPVNVRKYSQMLEKQGYSFIKDEKGWGQYSEVDIGFLEYLRDMKKMGKPLDELANHIAVLYRANLSIAQPAIPLQDKDVLLEFIKTQHEFNQKVLEQLETHEKRQIQKDQNLLIAIRETQEVKKQIAATQQKRWCMF
;
A
#
# COMPACT_ATOMS: atom_id res chain seq x y z
N MET A 1 -9.12 -33.16 -11.99
CA MET A 1 -10.16 -32.62 -11.09
C MET A 1 -10.76 -31.43 -11.81
N GLU A 2 -11.97 -31.61 -12.29
CA GLU A 2 -12.72 -30.68 -13.12
C GLU A 2 -13.17 -29.52 -12.21
N ASN A 3 -12.52 -28.37 -12.34
CA ASN A 3 -13.00 -27.16 -11.68
C ASN A 3 -14.24 -26.71 -12.45
N ASP A 4 -15.40 -27.24 -12.06
CA ASP A 4 -16.70 -26.69 -12.42
C ASP A 4 -16.76 -25.26 -11.89
N THR A 5 -16.25 -24.30 -12.66
CA THR A 5 -16.48 -22.89 -12.42
C THR A 5 -17.97 -22.67 -12.61
N LYS A 6 -18.71 -22.78 -11.51
CA LYS A 6 -20.16 -22.65 -11.47
C LYS A 6 -20.56 -21.25 -11.94
N THR A 7 -20.75 -21.11 -13.25
CA THR A 7 -21.20 -19.85 -13.83
C THR A 7 -22.70 -19.70 -13.65
N CYS A 8 -23.11 -18.51 -13.24
CA CYS A 8 -24.50 -18.18 -12.97
C CYS A 8 -25.09 -17.38 -14.13
N SER A 9 -26.34 -17.67 -14.49
CA SER A 9 -27.10 -16.84 -15.44
C SER A 9 -27.54 -15.51 -14.80
N SER A 10 -27.77 -14.49 -15.63
CA SER A 10 -28.31 -13.17 -15.22
C SER A 10 -29.51 -13.26 -14.26
N LYS A 11 -30.41 -14.25 -14.46
CA LYS A 11 -31.58 -14.46 -13.58
C LYS A 11 -31.18 -14.87 -12.16
N HIS A 12 -30.17 -15.72 -12.04
CA HIS A 12 -29.67 -16.18 -10.75
C HIS A 12 -28.92 -15.07 -10.03
N VAL A 13 -28.08 -14.31 -10.75
CA VAL A 13 -27.35 -13.15 -10.21
C VAL A 13 -28.31 -12.08 -9.71
N ALA A 14 -29.37 -11.78 -10.47
CA ALA A 14 -30.41 -10.82 -10.07
C ALA A 14 -31.07 -11.22 -8.74
N LYS A 15 -31.42 -12.50 -8.59
CA LYS A 15 -32.01 -13.04 -7.35
C LYS A 15 -31.03 -12.97 -6.18
N ARG A 16 -29.75 -13.29 -6.41
CA ARG A 16 -28.69 -13.27 -5.38
C ARG A 16 -28.39 -11.86 -4.89
N LEU A 17 -28.32 -10.90 -5.80
CA LEU A 17 -28.00 -9.52 -5.48
C LEU A 17 -29.23 -8.68 -5.10
N SER A 18 -30.43 -9.26 -5.08
CA SER A 18 -31.70 -8.60 -4.83
C SER A 18 -31.91 -7.36 -5.71
N ILE A 19 -31.56 -7.46 -6.99
CA ILE A 19 -31.73 -6.41 -8.00
C ILE A 19 -32.54 -6.91 -9.19
N GLN A 20 -33.15 -5.99 -9.93
CA GLN A 20 -33.82 -6.32 -11.17
C GLN A 20 -32.83 -6.85 -12.23
N PRO A 21 -33.21 -7.87 -13.04
CA PRO A 21 -32.36 -8.41 -14.11
C PRO A 21 -31.84 -7.35 -15.11
N VAL A 22 -32.61 -6.27 -15.30
CA VAL A 22 -32.21 -5.14 -16.15
C VAL A 22 -30.98 -4.42 -15.59
N ASN A 23 -30.86 -4.30 -14.26
CA ASN A 23 -29.72 -3.66 -13.61
C ASN A 23 -28.44 -4.50 -13.73
N VAL A 24 -28.56 -5.83 -13.66
CA VAL A 24 -27.43 -6.74 -13.91
C VAL A 24 -26.84 -6.46 -15.29
N ARG A 25 -27.68 -6.48 -16.33
CA ARG A 25 -27.26 -6.21 -17.72
C ARG A 25 -26.64 -4.83 -17.86
N LYS A 26 -27.24 -3.81 -17.25
CA LYS A 26 -26.72 -2.43 -17.28
C LYS A 26 -25.32 -2.37 -16.69
N TYR A 27 -25.09 -2.99 -15.53
CA TYR A 27 -23.78 -2.99 -14.88
C TYR A 27 -22.75 -3.78 -15.68
N SER A 28 -23.15 -4.91 -16.27
CA SER A 28 -22.29 -5.67 -17.17
C SER A 28 -21.87 -4.85 -18.40
N GLN A 29 -22.82 -4.17 -19.06
CA GLN A 29 -22.50 -3.30 -20.20
C GLN A 29 -21.56 -2.14 -19.83
N MET A 30 -21.73 -1.56 -18.64
CA MET A 30 -20.84 -0.51 -18.15
C MET A 30 -19.42 -1.03 -17.93
N LEU A 31 -19.27 -2.22 -17.34
CA LEU A 31 -17.99 -2.87 -17.17
C LEU A 31 -17.35 -3.24 -18.52
N GLU A 32 -18.13 -3.78 -19.46
CA GLU A 32 -17.67 -4.10 -20.83
C GLU A 32 -17.17 -2.85 -21.56
N LYS A 33 -17.88 -1.72 -21.44
CA LYS A 33 -17.46 -0.43 -22.01
C LYS A 33 -16.10 0.03 -21.48
N GLN A 34 -15.81 -0.27 -20.21
CA GLN A 34 -14.53 0.04 -19.58
C GLN A 34 -13.48 -1.04 -19.82
N GLY A 35 -13.78 -2.09 -20.60
CA GLY A 35 -12.89 -3.17 -21.03
C GLY A 35 -12.75 -4.34 -20.07
N TYR A 36 -13.74 -4.55 -19.20
CA TYR A 36 -13.96 -5.82 -18.52
C TYR A 36 -14.57 -6.83 -19.50
N SER A 37 -14.24 -8.12 -19.41
CA SER A 37 -14.82 -9.14 -20.29
C SER A 37 -15.57 -10.20 -19.49
N PHE A 38 -16.85 -10.40 -19.79
CA PHE A 38 -17.64 -11.50 -19.25
C PHE A 38 -17.58 -12.71 -20.18
N ILE A 39 -17.61 -13.90 -19.58
CA ILE A 39 -17.81 -15.13 -20.33
C ILE A 39 -19.23 -15.12 -20.90
N LYS A 40 -19.38 -15.51 -22.17
CA LYS A 40 -20.67 -15.63 -22.84
C LYS A 40 -20.90 -17.08 -23.22
N ASP A 41 -22.14 -17.53 -23.10
CA ASP A 41 -22.52 -18.85 -23.60
C ASP A 41 -22.60 -18.87 -25.14
N GLU A 42 -22.88 -20.05 -25.70
CA GLU A 42 -23.05 -20.28 -27.15
C GLU A 42 -24.15 -19.39 -27.78
N LYS A 43 -25.08 -18.88 -26.98
CA LYS A 43 -26.17 -17.99 -27.40
C LYS A 43 -25.83 -16.51 -27.19
N GLY A 44 -24.61 -16.20 -26.75
CA GLY A 44 -24.13 -14.86 -26.46
C GLY A 44 -24.64 -14.28 -25.14
N TRP A 45 -25.24 -15.08 -24.26
CA TRP A 45 -25.72 -14.62 -22.96
C TRP A 45 -24.58 -14.65 -21.93
N GLY A 46 -24.46 -13.57 -21.17
CA GLY A 46 -23.45 -13.46 -20.10
C GLY A 46 -23.61 -14.54 -19.03
N GLN A 47 -22.50 -15.24 -18.79
CA GLN A 47 -22.29 -16.24 -17.74
C GLN A 47 -21.36 -15.62 -16.70
N TYR A 48 -21.85 -15.49 -15.47
CA TYR A 48 -21.15 -14.76 -14.41
C TYR A 48 -20.49 -15.73 -13.43
N SER A 49 -19.18 -15.64 -13.31
CA SER A 49 -18.40 -16.27 -12.25
C SER A 49 -18.67 -15.64 -10.88
N GLU A 50 -18.18 -16.28 -9.83
CA GLU A 50 -18.28 -15.74 -8.47
C GLU A 50 -17.58 -14.38 -8.33
N VAL A 51 -16.48 -14.19 -9.07
CA VAL A 51 -15.74 -12.92 -9.14
C VAL A 51 -16.59 -11.84 -9.81
N ASP A 52 -17.25 -12.17 -10.93
CA ASP A 52 -18.17 -11.27 -11.62
C ASP A 52 -19.31 -10.81 -10.69
N ILE A 53 -19.88 -11.75 -9.92
CA ILE A 53 -20.95 -11.46 -8.96
C ILE A 53 -20.46 -10.49 -7.88
N GLY A 54 -19.24 -10.67 -7.36
CA GLY A 54 -18.63 -9.78 -6.37
C GLY A 54 -18.47 -8.35 -6.89
N PHE A 55 -18.04 -8.18 -8.14
CA PHE A 55 -17.93 -6.84 -8.75
C PHE A 55 -19.29 -6.20 -9.01
N LEU A 56 -20.30 -6.98 -9.41
CA LEU A 56 -21.67 -6.50 -9.57
C LEU A 56 -22.31 -6.10 -8.23
N GLU A 57 -21.99 -6.81 -7.15
CA GLU A 57 -22.39 -6.44 -5.78
C GLU A 57 -21.76 -5.12 -5.36
N TYR A 58 -20.46 -4.97 -5.57
CA TYR A 58 -19.74 -3.74 -5.27
C TYR A 58 -20.35 -2.53 -5.98
N LEU A 59 -20.66 -2.65 -7.28
CA LEU A 59 -21.33 -1.60 -8.05
C LEU A 59 -22.71 -1.26 -7.48
N ARG A 60 -23.47 -2.26 -7.03
CA ARG A 60 -24.79 -2.06 -6.43
C ARG A 60 -24.70 -1.29 -5.11
N ASP A 61 -23.76 -1.63 -4.24
CA ASP A 61 -23.62 -0.99 -2.93
C ASP A 61 -23.05 0.43 -3.04
N MET A 62 -22.07 0.63 -3.91
CA MET A 62 -21.51 1.96 -4.14
C MET A 62 -22.52 2.92 -4.80
N LYS A 63 -23.43 2.41 -5.65
CA LYS A 63 -24.54 3.21 -6.18
C LYS A 63 -25.50 3.67 -5.08
N LYS A 64 -25.77 2.85 -4.06
CA LYS A 64 -26.58 3.27 -2.90
C LYS A 64 -25.91 4.41 -2.12
N MET A 65 -24.57 4.45 -2.12
CA MET A 65 -23.79 5.51 -1.50
C MET A 65 -23.62 6.76 -2.39
N GLY A 66 -24.29 6.83 -3.55
CA GLY A 66 -24.29 8.02 -4.42
C GLY A 66 -22.99 8.24 -5.21
N LYS A 67 -22.09 7.25 -5.26
CA LYS A 67 -20.85 7.36 -6.04
C LYS A 67 -21.09 7.25 -7.56
N PRO A 68 -20.28 7.92 -8.39
CA PRO A 68 -20.39 7.83 -9.84
C PRO A 68 -20.04 6.42 -10.32
N LEU A 69 -20.98 5.79 -11.02
CA LEU A 69 -20.89 4.38 -11.42
C LEU A 69 -19.82 4.13 -12.50
N ASP A 70 -19.51 5.13 -13.33
CA ASP A 70 -18.48 5.05 -14.37
C ASP A 70 -17.06 4.95 -13.78
N GLU A 71 -16.76 5.72 -12.73
CA GLU A 71 -15.46 5.68 -12.06
C GLU A 71 -15.19 4.31 -11.43
N LEU A 72 -16.23 3.74 -10.79
CA LEU A 72 -16.17 2.43 -10.18
C LEU A 72 -15.98 1.32 -11.22
N ALA A 73 -16.69 1.42 -12.35
CA ALA A 73 -16.53 0.49 -13.46
C ALA A 73 -15.12 0.55 -14.06
N ASN A 74 -14.54 1.74 -14.19
CA ASN A 74 -13.15 1.91 -14.62
C ASN A 74 -12.18 1.28 -13.61
N HIS A 75 -12.37 1.54 -12.30
CA HIS A 75 -11.54 0.94 -11.26
C HIS A 75 -11.56 -0.60 -11.31
N ILE A 76 -12.74 -1.21 -11.43
CA ILE A 76 -12.87 -2.66 -11.57
C ILE A 76 -12.17 -3.14 -12.85
N ALA A 77 -12.33 -2.44 -13.97
CA ALA A 77 -11.69 -2.82 -15.22
C ALA A 77 -10.16 -2.68 -15.18
N VAL A 78 -9.62 -1.71 -14.43
CA VAL A 78 -8.17 -1.61 -14.16
C VAL A 78 -7.68 -2.80 -13.34
N LEU A 79 -8.39 -3.16 -12.26
CA LEU A 79 -8.05 -4.34 -11.44
C LEU A 79 -8.11 -5.63 -12.28
N TYR A 80 -9.14 -5.77 -13.10
CA TYR A 80 -9.29 -6.91 -14.02
C TYR A 80 -8.14 -6.98 -15.02
N ARG A 81 -7.77 -5.87 -15.65
CA ARG A 81 -6.62 -5.80 -16.56
C ARG A 81 -5.31 -6.06 -15.88
N ALA A 82 -5.09 -5.55 -14.66
CA ALA A 82 -3.87 -5.82 -13.91
C ALA A 82 -3.74 -7.32 -13.62
N ASN A 83 -4.84 -7.99 -13.27
CA ASN A 83 -4.89 -9.44 -13.11
C ASN A 83 -4.65 -10.19 -14.44
N LEU A 84 -5.18 -9.70 -15.57
CA LEU A 84 -4.92 -10.27 -16.90
C LEU A 84 -3.50 -9.99 -17.42
N SER A 85 -2.89 -8.87 -17.05
CA SER A 85 -1.53 -8.49 -17.46
C SER A 85 -0.46 -9.36 -16.82
N ILE A 86 -0.83 -10.15 -15.80
CA ILE A 86 0.02 -11.21 -15.23
C ILE A 86 -0.03 -12.48 -16.11
N ALA A 87 -0.99 -12.59 -17.04
CA ALA A 87 -1.13 -13.71 -17.97
C ALA A 87 -0.48 -13.42 -19.33
N GLN A 88 0.79 -13.04 -19.32
CA GLN A 88 1.85 -13.57 -20.21
C GLN A 88 3.18 -12.89 -19.86
N PRO A 89 3.90 -13.35 -18.83
CA PRO A 89 5.34 -13.28 -18.90
C PRO A 89 5.77 -14.27 -19.98
N ALA A 90 6.46 -13.79 -21.03
CA ALA A 90 7.17 -14.63 -22.00
C ALA A 90 8.35 -15.42 -21.37
N ILE A 91 8.45 -15.40 -20.04
CA ILE A 91 9.52 -15.94 -19.25
C ILE A 91 8.84 -16.75 -18.13
N PRO A 92 9.13 -18.05 -17.99
CA PRO A 92 8.68 -18.79 -16.81
C PRO A 92 9.16 -18.00 -15.58
N LEU A 93 8.27 -17.74 -14.62
CA LEU A 93 8.66 -17.27 -13.29
C LEU A 93 9.53 -18.37 -12.66
N GLN A 94 10.81 -18.34 -13.02
CA GLN A 94 11.83 -19.19 -12.45
C GLN A 94 12.03 -18.71 -11.01
N ASP A 95 11.73 -19.65 -10.12
CA ASP A 95 12.20 -19.76 -8.76
C ASP A 95 11.66 -18.74 -7.75
N LYS A 96 10.66 -19.21 -7.00
CA LYS A 96 10.25 -18.65 -5.70
C LYS A 96 11.45 -18.39 -4.76
N ASP A 97 12.54 -19.11 -4.96
CA ASP A 97 13.80 -18.96 -4.22
C ASP A 97 14.49 -17.61 -4.48
N VAL A 98 14.43 -17.08 -5.70
CA VAL A 98 15.00 -15.76 -6.04
C VAL A 98 14.25 -14.63 -5.35
N LEU A 99 12.92 -14.74 -5.27
CA LEU A 99 12.10 -13.78 -4.54
C LEU A 99 12.38 -13.84 -3.03
N LEU A 100 12.55 -15.05 -2.48
CA LEU A 100 12.89 -15.24 -1.07
C LEU A 100 14.27 -14.68 -0.74
N GLU A 101 15.24 -14.87 -1.62
CA GLU A 101 16.60 -14.32 -1.50
C GLU A 101 16.56 -12.79 -1.52
N PHE A 102 15.83 -12.19 -2.46
CA PHE A 102 15.64 -10.74 -2.51
C PHE A 102 15.05 -10.17 -1.22
N ILE A 103 14.01 -10.81 -0.67
CA ILE A 103 13.38 -10.39 0.59
C ILE A 103 14.38 -10.48 1.75
N LYS A 104 15.20 -11.53 1.81
CA LYS A 104 16.25 -11.68 2.84
C LYS A 104 17.31 -10.59 2.71
N THR A 105 17.82 -10.35 1.49
CA THR A 105 18.82 -9.30 1.24
C THR A 105 18.28 -7.92 1.63
N GLN A 106 17.02 -7.62 1.32
CA GLN A 106 16.39 -6.36 1.71
C GLN A 106 16.24 -6.25 3.24
N HIS A 107 15.89 -7.34 3.92
CA HIS A 107 15.79 -7.37 5.38
C HIS A 107 17.14 -7.09 6.05
N GLU A 108 18.20 -7.73 5.58
CA GLU A 108 19.57 -7.51 6.08
C GLU A 108 20.05 -6.08 5.83
N PHE A 109 19.73 -5.51 4.66
CA PHE A 109 20.05 -4.11 4.37
C PHE A 109 19.34 -3.17 5.35
N ASN A 110 18.05 -3.36 5.58
CA ASN A 110 17.28 -2.55 6.53
C ASN A 110 17.83 -2.67 7.96
N GLN A 111 18.25 -3.86 8.39
CA GLN A 111 18.89 -4.05 9.69
C GLN A 111 20.19 -3.26 9.82
N LYS A 112 21.06 -3.28 8.80
CA LYS A 112 22.31 -2.51 8.79
C LYS A 112 22.06 -1.01 8.86
N VAL A 113 21.02 -0.51 8.18
CA VAL A 113 20.63 0.90 8.24
C VAL A 113 20.21 1.29 9.65
N LEU A 114 19.41 0.46 10.34
CA LEU A 114 19.00 0.70 11.73
C LEU A 114 20.20 0.73 12.68
N GLU A 115 21.13 -0.21 12.54
CA GLU A 115 22.34 -0.27 13.37
C GLU A 115 23.22 0.99 13.19
N GLN A 116 23.36 1.47 11.95
CA GLN A 116 24.08 2.70 11.67
C GLN A 116 23.40 3.93 12.30
N LEU A 117 22.07 4.00 12.27
CA LEU A 117 21.30 5.07 12.89
C LEU A 117 21.49 5.09 14.40
N GLU A 118 21.34 3.95 15.08
CA GLU A 118 21.55 3.86 16.53
C GLU A 118 22.98 4.27 16.92
N THR A 119 23.96 3.85 16.13
CA THR A 119 25.36 4.22 16.36
C THR A 119 25.56 5.72 16.19
N HIS A 120 24.94 6.33 15.19
CA HIS A 120 25.01 7.76 14.97
C HIS A 120 24.34 8.53 16.12
N GLU A 121 23.16 8.10 16.58
CA GLU A 121 22.48 8.70 17.74
C GLU A 121 23.32 8.65 19.01
N LYS A 122 23.91 7.49 19.34
CA LYS A 122 24.79 7.35 20.51
C LYS A 122 25.99 8.30 20.43
N ARG A 123 26.59 8.46 19.25
CA ARG A 123 27.70 9.40 19.05
C ARG A 123 27.26 10.86 19.21
N GLN A 124 26.06 11.20 18.75
CA GLN A 124 25.52 12.56 18.91
C GLN A 124 25.25 12.87 20.39
N ILE A 125 24.60 11.96 21.11
CA ILE A 125 24.37 12.10 22.55
C ILE A 125 25.69 12.29 23.31
N GLN A 126 26.72 11.50 22.98
CA GLN A 126 28.03 11.63 23.62
C GLN A 126 28.69 13.00 23.32
N LYS A 127 28.60 13.47 22.08
CA LYS A 127 29.12 14.80 21.71
C LYS A 127 28.39 15.91 22.48
N ASP A 128 27.07 15.84 22.56
CA ASP A 128 26.25 16.83 23.27
C ASP A 128 26.59 16.86 24.77
N GLN A 129 26.78 15.69 25.40
CA GLN A 129 27.23 15.58 26.79
C GLN A 129 28.60 16.23 26.99
N ASN A 130 29.56 15.94 26.12
CA ASN A 130 30.91 16.51 26.21
C ASN A 130 30.89 18.03 26.03
N LEU A 131 30.07 18.54 25.10
CA LEU A 131 29.90 19.98 24.89
C LEU A 131 29.31 20.66 26.13
N LEU A 132 28.29 20.06 26.76
CA LEU A 132 27.70 20.60 27.99
C LEU A 132 28.71 20.69 29.14
N ILE A 133 29.57 19.68 29.28
CA ILE A 133 30.65 19.68 30.28
C ILE A 133 31.65 20.81 29.98
N ALA A 134 32.15 20.92 28.75
CA ALA A 134 33.10 21.95 28.37
C ALA A 134 32.54 23.38 28.53
N ILE A 135 31.25 23.58 28.23
CA ILE A 135 30.56 24.86 28.46
C ILE A 135 30.51 25.18 29.96
N ARG A 136 30.19 24.21 30.81
CA ARG A 136 30.17 24.40 32.27
C ARG A 136 31.54 24.78 32.81
N GLU A 137 32.59 24.03 32.44
CA GLU A 137 33.97 24.32 32.86
C GLU A 137 34.41 25.73 32.41
N THR A 138 34.11 26.10 31.17
CA THR A 138 34.40 27.44 30.64
C THR A 138 33.68 28.53 31.44
N GLN A 139 32.42 28.30 31.83
CA GLN A 139 31.67 29.23 32.66
C GLN A 139 32.25 29.36 34.07
N GLU A 140 32.70 28.26 34.67
CA GLU A 140 33.36 28.26 35.98
C GLU A 140 34.70 29.01 35.95
N VAL A 141 35.53 28.77 34.93
CA VAL A 141 36.79 29.51 34.71
C VAL A 141 36.52 31.01 34.54
N LYS A 142 35.51 31.40 33.75
CA LYS A 142 35.11 32.81 33.60
C LYS A 142 34.73 33.44 34.95
N LYS A 143 33.98 32.73 35.80
CA LYS A 143 33.61 33.20 37.15
C LYS A 143 34.84 33.39 38.04
N GLN A 144 35.78 32.44 38.04
CA GLN A 144 37.01 32.53 38.83
C GLN A 144 37.91 33.69 38.39
N ILE A 145 38.03 33.92 37.08
CA ILE A 145 38.79 35.05 36.52
C ILE A 145 38.15 36.38 36.95
N ALA A 146 36.83 36.51 36.79
CA ALA A 146 36.11 37.72 37.21
C ALA A 146 36.26 38.00 38.72
N ALA A 147 36.16 36.97 39.57
CA ALA A 147 36.35 37.12 41.01
C ALA A 147 37.79 37.55 41.37
N THR A 148 38.79 37.01 40.67
CA THR A 148 40.20 37.40 40.84
C THR A 148 40.46 38.83 40.39
N GLN A 149 39.89 39.23 39.26
CA GLN A 149 39.99 40.60 38.75
C GLN A 149 39.34 41.61 39.71
N GLN A 150 38.17 41.31 40.26
CA GLN A 150 37.50 42.16 41.25
C GLN A 150 38.33 42.35 42.52
N LYS A 151 38.91 41.27 43.06
CA LYS A 151 39.80 41.34 44.25
C LYS A 151 41.04 42.20 44.00
N ARG A 152 41.63 42.11 42.80
CA ARG A 152 42.75 42.97 42.40
C ARG A 152 42.34 44.43 42.31
N TRP A 153 41.15 44.73 41.80
CA TRP A 153 40.67 46.10 41.62
C TRP A 153 40.35 46.80 42.95
N CYS A 154 39.85 46.07 43.95
CA CYS A 154 39.59 46.63 45.29
C CYS A 154 40.85 46.79 46.17
N MET A 155 42.04 46.44 45.69
CA MET A 155 43.32 46.60 46.40
C MET A 155 44.18 47.77 45.88
N PHE A 156 43.62 48.59 44.99
CA PHE A 156 44.15 49.89 44.56
C PHE A 156 43.15 50.99 44.92
#